data_AF-A0AAN6YJR2-F1
#
_entry.id   AF-A0AAN6YJR2-F1
#
_cell.length_a   1.000
_cell.length_b   1.000
_cell.length_c   1.000
_cell.angle_alpha   90.00
_cell.angle_beta   90.00
_cell.angle_gamma   90.00
#
_symmetry.space_group_name_H-M   'P 1'
#
loop_
_entity.id
_entity.type
_entity.pdbx_description
1 polymer ?
#
loop_
_entity_poly.entity_id
_entity_poly.type
_entity_poly.pdbx_seq_one_letter_code
_entity_poly.pdbx_strand_id
1 'polypeptide(L)'
;MKTLLYLVLGFVTAHAVSAHYIFQQFSVGSTKYPAWKYVRRNSNPSWLQNGPVTDLASNDLRCNVGGGTSNGTETANVNAGDSFTFTLDTAVYHVGPVSLYMSKAPGLAKDYDGSGQWFKIFDWGPSGTNWPMRNSYTANVPKCIPSGEYLLRIQQIGIHNPGAAPQFYISCAQINVVGGGNASPGPLVSIPGAFKASDPGLVANVYNGGANSYVVPGPKVFSC
;
A
#
# COMPACT_ATOMS: atom_id res chain seq x y z
N MET A 1 -23.61 63.39 0.02
CA MET A 1 -23.35 62.11 0.72
C MET A 1 -22.84 61.11 -0.32
N LYS A 2 -21.55 60.72 -0.26
CA LYS A 2 -20.95 59.76 -1.20
C LYS A 2 -21.05 58.37 -0.58
N THR A 3 -21.87 57.50 -1.15
CA THR A 3 -22.03 56.11 -0.69
C THR A 3 -20.88 55.26 -1.24
N LEU A 4 -19.97 54.81 -0.37
CA LEU A 4 -18.96 53.80 -0.72
C LEU A 4 -19.63 52.42 -0.73
N LEU A 5 -19.64 51.77 -1.89
CA LEU A 5 -20.04 50.37 -2.04
C LEU A 5 -18.82 49.50 -1.71
N TYR A 6 -18.84 48.78 -0.59
CA TYR A 6 -17.82 47.80 -0.25
C TYR A 6 -18.12 46.48 -0.96
N LEU A 7 -17.27 46.09 -1.91
CA LEU A 7 -17.31 44.78 -2.55
C LEU A 7 -16.61 43.77 -1.63
N VAL A 8 -17.38 42.95 -0.91
CA VAL A 8 -16.83 41.84 -0.12
C VAL A 8 -16.53 40.68 -1.07
N LEU A 9 -15.25 40.47 -1.36
CA LEU A 9 -14.79 39.33 -2.14
C LEU A 9 -14.76 38.10 -1.22
N GLY A 10 -15.79 37.25 -1.31
CA GLY A 10 -15.83 35.97 -0.59
C GLY A 10 -14.82 34.98 -1.17
N PHE A 11 -13.78 34.65 -0.41
CA PHE A 11 -12.90 33.53 -0.73
C PHE A 11 -13.67 32.21 -0.53
N VAL A 12 -14.11 31.59 -1.62
CA VAL A 12 -14.57 30.19 -1.58
C VAL A 12 -13.32 29.31 -1.53
N THR A 13 -13.01 28.78 -0.36
CA THR A 13 -12.00 27.73 -0.21
C THR A 13 -12.55 26.45 -0.82
N ALA A 14 -12.14 26.14 -2.06
CA ALA A 14 -12.42 24.85 -2.66
C ALA A 14 -11.69 23.76 -1.86
N HIS A 15 -12.39 23.08 -0.96
CA HIS A 15 -11.90 21.85 -0.35
C HIS A 15 -11.83 20.79 -1.44
N ALA A 16 -10.62 20.43 -1.84
CA ALA A 16 -10.40 19.24 -2.64
C ALA A 16 -10.81 18.04 -1.80
N VAL A 17 -12.06 17.59 -1.95
CA VAL A 17 -12.48 16.29 -1.44
C VAL A 17 -11.79 15.27 -2.34
N SER A 18 -10.69 14.69 -1.85
CA SER A 18 -10.12 13.54 -2.51
C SER A 18 -11.10 12.38 -2.31
N ALA A 19 -11.80 11.99 -3.38
CA ALA A 19 -12.30 10.64 -3.44
C ALA A 19 -11.06 9.75 -3.42
N HIS A 20 -11.00 8.80 -2.50
CA HIS A 20 -9.97 7.77 -2.25
C HIS A 20 -8.96 8.11 -1.15
N TYR A 21 -8.13 7.11 -0.84
CA TYR A 21 -7.18 7.10 0.28
C TYR A 21 -5.78 6.70 -0.21
N ILE A 22 -4.77 7.06 0.57
CA ILE A 22 -3.38 6.66 0.34
C ILE A 22 -2.66 6.34 1.65
N PHE A 23 -1.82 5.30 1.63
CA PHE A 23 -0.96 4.96 2.76
C PHE A 23 0.24 5.89 2.79
N GLN A 24 0.18 6.97 3.56
CA GLN A 24 1.19 8.04 3.51
C GLN A 24 2.15 8.07 4.68
N GLN A 25 1.82 7.42 5.79
CA GLN A 25 2.57 7.51 7.05
C GLN A 25 3.05 6.13 7.51
N PHE A 26 4.26 6.08 8.06
CA PHE A 26 4.87 4.87 8.61
C PHE A 26 5.16 5.06 10.10
N SER A 27 5.08 3.99 10.88
CA SER A 27 5.44 3.95 12.30
C SER A 27 6.23 2.69 12.61
N VAL A 28 7.12 2.77 13.60
CA VAL A 28 7.86 1.62 14.15
C VAL A 28 7.64 1.61 15.66
N GLY A 29 7.10 0.51 16.18
CA GLY A 29 6.58 0.46 17.54
C GLY A 29 5.52 1.54 17.78
N SER A 30 5.73 2.37 18.81
CA SER A 30 4.87 3.53 19.12
C SER A 30 5.29 4.83 18.42
N THR A 31 6.43 4.85 17.73
CA THR A 31 6.94 6.06 17.08
C THR A 31 6.28 6.26 15.73
N LYS A 32 5.44 7.30 15.64
CA LYS A 32 4.81 7.75 14.39
C LYS A 32 5.67 8.77 13.67
N TYR A 33 5.99 8.53 12.40
CA TYR A 33 6.80 9.44 11.59
C TYR A 33 5.96 10.36 10.70
N PRO A 34 6.52 11.52 10.26
CA PRO A 34 5.86 12.40 9.30
C PRO A 34 5.43 11.66 8.02
N ALA A 35 4.37 12.16 7.37
CA ALA A 35 3.95 11.64 6.08
C ALA A 35 5.10 11.69 5.07
N TRP A 36 5.22 10.66 4.25
CA TRP A 36 6.21 10.53 3.18
C TRP A 36 7.67 10.42 3.62
N LYS A 37 7.97 10.47 4.93
CA LYS A 37 9.34 10.34 5.43
C LYS A 37 9.97 9.01 5.01
N TYR A 38 9.25 7.92 5.26
CA TYR A 38 9.72 6.56 4.92
C TYR A 38 8.86 5.86 3.87
N VAL A 39 7.75 6.47 3.46
CA VAL A 39 6.88 5.97 2.41
C VAL A 39 7.10 6.77 1.13
N ARG A 40 7.31 6.09 0.01
CA ARG A 40 7.45 6.73 -1.30
C ARG A 40 6.15 7.43 -1.68
N ARG A 41 6.23 8.74 -1.87
CA ARG A 41 5.11 9.53 -2.40
C ARG A 41 5.04 9.34 -3.91
N ASN A 42 3.87 8.96 -4.42
CA ASN A 42 3.67 8.87 -5.86
C ASN A 42 3.74 10.26 -6.52
N SER A 43 4.07 10.30 -7.80
CA SER A 43 4.26 11.53 -8.57
C SER A 43 2.99 12.06 -9.23
N ASN A 44 1.81 11.52 -8.90
CA ASN A 44 0.56 12.00 -9.46
C ASN A 44 0.31 13.46 -9.03
N PRO A 45 -0.41 14.24 -9.86
CA PRO A 45 -0.88 15.55 -9.43
C PRO A 45 -1.81 15.41 -8.20
N SER A 46 -1.94 16.47 -7.41
CA SER A 46 -2.67 16.44 -6.13
C SER A 46 -4.10 15.89 -6.24
N TRP A 47 -4.79 16.17 -7.35
CA TRP A 47 -6.16 15.69 -7.61
C TRP A 47 -6.25 14.18 -7.94
N LEU A 48 -5.12 13.53 -8.23
CA LEU A 48 -5.02 12.09 -8.53
C LEU A 48 -4.06 11.37 -7.55
N GLN A 49 -3.61 12.06 -6.48
CA GLN A 49 -2.68 11.48 -5.52
C GLN A 49 -3.22 10.17 -4.92
N ASN A 50 -4.54 10.10 -4.70
CA ASN A 50 -5.22 8.94 -4.13
C ASN A 50 -5.80 7.99 -5.19
N GLY A 51 -5.49 8.21 -6.47
CA GLY A 51 -5.98 7.37 -7.56
C GLY A 51 -5.43 5.94 -7.50
N PRO A 52 -6.22 4.93 -7.91
CA PRO A 52 -5.75 3.55 -7.98
C PRO A 52 -4.90 3.30 -9.24
N VAL A 53 -4.05 2.29 -9.17
CA VAL A 53 -3.48 1.62 -10.34
C VAL A 53 -4.44 0.50 -10.76
N THR A 54 -4.81 0.44 -12.04
CA THR A 54 -5.78 -0.55 -12.56
C THR A 54 -5.19 -1.47 -13.63
N ASP A 55 -4.09 -1.06 -14.28
CA ASP A 55 -3.41 -1.87 -15.29
C ASP A 55 -2.52 -2.94 -14.63
N LEU A 56 -2.87 -4.21 -14.82
CA LEU A 56 -2.15 -5.35 -14.27
C LEU A 56 -0.77 -5.59 -14.89
N ALA A 57 -0.48 -4.98 -16.04
CA ALA A 57 0.82 -5.04 -16.70
C ALA A 57 1.73 -3.86 -16.32
N SER A 58 1.21 -2.83 -15.64
CA SER A 58 1.99 -1.64 -15.31
C SER A 58 3.03 -1.90 -14.22
N ASN A 59 4.22 -1.33 -14.38
CA ASN A 59 5.25 -1.30 -13.33
C ASN A 59 4.80 -0.50 -12.09
N ASP A 60 3.80 0.38 -12.23
CA ASP A 60 3.25 1.15 -11.12
C ASP A 60 2.55 0.25 -10.09
N LEU A 61 2.23 -1.01 -10.43
CA LEU A 61 1.77 -1.99 -9.44
C LEU A 61 2.77 -2.27 -8.32
N ARG A 62 4.06 -1.98 -8.52
CA ARG A 62 5.09 -2.16 -7.50
C ARG A 62 4.90 -1.16 -6.37
N CYS A 63 5.09 0.13 -6.66
CA CYS A 63 5.15 1.19 -5.65
C CYS A 63 4.34 2.44 -6.01
N ASN A 64 3.34 2.29 -6.90
CA ASN A 64 2.51 3.37 -7.46
C ASN A 64 3.29 4.26 -8.45
N VAL A 65 2.57 5.17 -9.12
CA VAL A 65 3.10 6.02 -10.20
C VAL A 65 4.31 6.83 -9.73
N GLY A 66 5.44 6.68 -10.43
CA GLY A 66 6.68 7.36 -10.06
C GLY A 66 7.35 6.83 -8.77
N GLY A 67 6.81 5.78 -8.15
CA GLY A 67 7.37 5.16 -6.95
C GLY A 67 8.52 4.19 -7.21
N GLY A 68 8.99 4.07 -8.46
CA GLY A 68 10.11 3.20 -8.84
C GLY A 68 11.46 3.64 -8.28
N THR A 69 11.63 4.89 -7.87
CA THR A 69 12.84 5.35 -7.16
C THR A 69 12.44 6.23 -5.98
N SER A 70 13.33 6.36 -5.00
CA SER A 70 13.11 7.32 -3.94
C SER A 70 13.12 8.75 -4.48
N ASN A 71 12.16 9.57 -4.07
CA ASN A 71 12.16 11.02 -4.30
C ASN A 71 12.23 11.76 -2.95
N GLY A 72 13.37 11.66 -2.28
CA GLY A 72 13.57 12.22 -0.94
C GLY A 72 13.00 11.36 0.19
N THR A 73 12.55 10.14 -0.10
CA THR A 73 12.14 9.16 0.91
C THR A 73 13.36 8.56 1.58
N GLU A 74 13.40 8.63 2.91
CA GLU A 74 14.45 8.06 3.76
C GLU A 74 14.22 6.55 3.98
N THR A 75 15.17 5.87 4.62
CA THR A 75 15.04 4.44 5.00
C THR A 75 14.91 4.32 6.51
N ALA A 76 13.86 3.65 7.00
CA ALA A 76 13.66 3.42 8.43
C ALA A 76 14.47 2.21 8.91
N ASN A 77 15.26 2.37 9.97
CA ASN A 77 15.88 1.22 10.64
C ASN A 77 14.83 0.49 11.50
N VAL A 78 14.73 -0.82 11.32
CA VAL A 78 13.82 -1.70 12.07
C VAL A 78 14.54 -2.98 12.46
N ASN A 79 14.29 -3.49 13.67
CA ASN A 79 14.73 -4.84 14.01
C ASN A 79 13.77 -5.86 13.39
N ALA A 80 14.29 -7.03 13.01
CA ALA A 80 13.43 -8.16 12.68
C ALA A 80 12.53 -8.49 13.89
N GLY A 81 11.23 -8.61 13.66
CA GLY A 81 10.22 -8.76 14.72
C GLY A 81 9.55 -7.46 15.18
N ASP A 82 10.12 -6.28 14.87
CA ASP A 82 9.50 -5.02 15.25
C ASP A 82 8.11 -4.88 14.63
N SER A 83 7.20 -4.30 15.40
CA SER A 83 5.90 -3.89 14.89
C SER A 83 6.07 -2.65 14.02
N PHE A 84 5.39 -2.61 12.88
CA PHE A 84 5.27 -1.43 12.04
C PHE A 84 3.82 -1.15 11.69
N THR A 85 3.52 0.10 11.34
CA THR A 85 2.17 0.52 10.97
C THR A 85 2.19 1.42 9.73
N PHE A 86 1.37 1.09 8.74
CA PHE A 86 0.97 2.04 7.70
C PHE A 86 -0.29 2.79 8.15
N THR A 87 -0.29 4.12 8.04
CA THR A 87 -1.44 4.98 8.33
C THR A 87 -1.83 5.76 7.08
N LEU A 88 -3.13 5.85 6.82
CA LEU A 88 -3.70 6.52 5.67
C LEU A 88 -4.07 7.97 6.00
N ASP A 89 -4.32 8.75 4.95
CA ASP A 89 -4.92 10.09 5.05
C ASP A 89 -6.41 10.03 5.43
N THR A 90 -7.12 9.01 4.95
CA THR A 90 -8.48 8.66 5.34
C THR A 90 -8.65 7.14 5.39
N ALA A 91 -9.65 6.67 6.14
CA ALA A 91 -9.90 5.24 6.28
C ALA A 91 -10.23 4.60 4.92
N VAL A 92 -9.75 3.36 4.74
CA VAL A 92 -10.18 2.52 3.62
C VAL A 92 -11.70 2.39 3.66
N TYR A 93 -12.35 2.70 2.54
CA TYR A 93 -13.80 2.60 2.40
C TYR A 93 -14.25 1.77 1.19
N HIS A 94 -13.35 1.28 0.34
CA HIS A 94 -13.72 0.29 -0.67
C HIS A 94 -13.64 -1.13 -0.13
N VAL A 95 -14.60 -1.95 -0.53
CA VAL A 95 -14.60 -3.38 -0.27
C VAL A 95 -13.40 -4.04 -0.95
N GLY A 96 -12.66 -4.83 -0.18
CA GLY A 96 -11.56 -5.66 -0.69
C GLY A 96 -10.42 -5.86 0.29
N PRO A 97 -9.47 -6.76 -0.02
CA PRO A 97 -8.42 -7.17 0.91
C PRO A 97 -7.30 -6.14 1.00
N VAL A 98 -6.52 -6.24 2.07
CA VAL A 98 -5.25 -5.54 2.23
C VAL A 98 -4.14 -6.57 2.38
N SER A 99 -3.01 -6.37 1.69
CA SER A 99 -1.88 -7.30 1.75
C SER A 99 -0.57 -6.55 1.94
N LEU A 100 0.38 -7.19 2.62
CA LEU A 100 1.75 -6.73 2.78
C LEU A 100 2.73 -7.65 2.07
N TYR A 101 3.67 -7.04 1.37
CA TYR A 101 4.75 -7.71 0.67
C TYR A 101 6.10 -7.10 1.04
N MET A 102 7.14 -7.90 0.95
CA MET A 102 8.52 -7.43 1.06
C MET A 102 9.31 -7.88 -0.16
N SER A 103 10.25 -7.04 -0.59
CA SER A 103 11.27 -7.40 -1.56
C SER A 103 12.62 -6.89 -1.08
N LYS A 104 13.61 -7.78 -1.07
CA LYS A 104 14.98 -7.44 -0.65
C LYS A 104 15.64 -6.60 -1.73
N ALA A 105 16.13 -5.42 -1.37
CA ALA A 105 16.91 -4.61 -2.29
C ALA A 105 18.27 -5.29 -2.56
N PRO A 106 18.74 -5.33 -3.82
CA PRO A 106 20.08 -5.84 -4.14
C PRO A 106 21.20 -4.91 -3.64
N GLY A 107 20.86 -3.65 -3.34
CA GLY A 107 21.72 -2.64 -2.74
C GLY A 107 20.88 -1.75 -1.82
N LEU A 108 21.03 -0.44 -1.94
CA LEU A 108 20.20 0.51 -1.19
C LEU A 108 18.76 0.51 -1.70
N ALA A 109 17.77 0.50 -0.80
CA ALA A 109 16.37 0.55 -1.16
C ALA A 109 16.05 1.81 -1.96
N LYS A 110 16.68 2.95 -1.66
CA LYS A 110 16.43 4.22 -2.36
C LYS A 110 16.63 4.15 -3.88
N ASP A 111 17.53 3.28 -4.34
CA ASP A 111 17.89 3.10 -5.77
C ASP A 111 17.19 1.87 -6.39
N TYR A 112 16.44 1.11 -5.60
CA TYR A 112 15.76 -0.10 -6.03
C TYR A 112 14.32 0.17 -6.46
N ASP A 113 13.97 -0.34 -7.64
CA ASP A 113 12.67 -0.14 -8.31
C ASP A 113 11.65 -1.26 -8.09
N GLY A 114 11.98 -2.24 -7.25
CA GLY A 114 11.09 -3.36 -6.99
C GLY A 114 11.05 -4.40 -8.12
N SER A 115 11.96 -4.36 -9.09
CA SER A 115 12.01 -5.33 -10.21
C SER A 115 12.38 -6.76 -9.81
N GLY A 116 13.02 -6.91 -8.65
CA GLY A 116 13.29 -8.21 -8.03
C GLY A 116 12.06 -8.96 -7.50
N GLN A 117 12.32 -10.02 -6.74
CA GLN A 117 11.31 -10.96 -6.26
C GLN A 117 10.63 -10.48 -4.97
N TRP A 118 9.30 -10.58 -4.94
CA TRP A 118 8.45 -10.23 -3.80
C TRP A 118 7.94 -11.49 -3.10
N PHE A 119 7.86 -11.44 -1.77
CA PHE A 119 7.12 -12.40 -0.96
C PHE A 119 6.06 -11.68 -0.14
N LYS A 120 4.93 -12.34 0.06
CA LYS A 120 3.83 -11.81 0.87
C LYS A 120 4.08 -12.14 2.34
N ILE A 121 3.88 -11.19 3.25
CA ILE A 121 4.09 -11.38 4.70
C ILE A 121 2.80 -11.32 5.51
N PHE A 122 1.72 -10.77 4.97
CA PHE A 122 0.45 -10.68 5.67
C PHE A 122 -0.71 -10.43 4.70
N ASP A 123 -1.88 -10.97 5.03
CA ASP A 123 -3.16 -10.67 4.40
C ASP A 123 -4.19 -10.30 5.47
N TRP A 124 -4.89 -9.19 5.26
CA TRP A 124 -6.21 -8.96 5.84
C TRP A 124 -7.26 -9.25 4.77
N GLY A 125 -7.92 -10.39 4.90
CA GLY A 125 -9.10 -10.76 4.12
C GLY A 125 -10.41 -10.45 4.85
N PRO A 126 -11.56 -10.81 4.27
CA PRO A 126 -12.85 -10.68 4.95
C PRO A 126 -12.98 -11.70 6.09
N SER A 127 -13.70 -11.31 7.14
CA SER A 127 -14.19 -12.20 8.19
C SER A 127 -15.71 -12.32 8.06
N GLY A 128 -16.17 -13.40 7.43
CA GLY A 128 -17.54 -13.49 6.92
C GLY A 128 -17.77 -12.42 5.84
N THR A 129 -18.72 -11.52 6.06
CA THR A 129 -18.99 -10.39 5.15
C THR A 129 -18.24 -9.11 5.52
N ASN A 130 -17.50 -9.10 6.64
CA ASN A 130 -16.84 -7.89 7.14
C ASN A 130 -15.44 -7.75 6.57
N TRP A 131 -15.16 -6.62 5.92
CA TRP A 131 -13.86 -6.31 5.34
C TRP A 131 -13.00 -5.49 6.31
N PRO A 132 -11.66 -5.58 6.22
CA PRO A 132 -10.74 -4.93 7.14
C PRO A 132 -10.55 -3.45 6.76
N MET A 133 -11.63 -2.68 6.79
CA MET A 133 -11.70 -1.27 6.37
C MET A 133 -11.26 -0.37 7.53
N ARG A 134 -10.01 0.12 7.50
CA ARG A 134 -9.36 0.80 8.62
C ARG A 134 -8.56 2.01 8.16
N ASN A 135 -8.22 2.90 9.10
CA ASN A 135 -7.30 4.02 8.86
C ASN A 135 -5.81 3.67 9.07
N SER A 136 -5.54 2.50 9.64
CA SER A 136 -4.18 2.01 9.82
C SER A 136 -4.11 0.49 9.86
N TYR A 137 -2.95 -0.04 9.47
CA TYR A 137 -2.67 -1.47 9.35
C TYR A 137 -1.32 -1.76 9.99
N THR A 138 -1.32 -2.63 11.00
CA THR A 138 -0.14 -2.94 11.83
C THR A 138 0.20 -4.41 11.70
N ALA A 139 1.47 -4.70 11.43
CA ALA A 139 2.03 -6.05 11.37
C ALA A 139 3.47 -6.05 11.90
N ASN A 140 4.12 -7.20 11.93
CA ASN A 140 5.50 -7.32 12.35
C ASN A 140 6.42 -7.62 11.16
N VAL A 141 7.64 -7.11 11.21
CA VAL A 141 8.73 -7.60 10.34
C VAL A 141 8.96 -9.07 10.68
N PRO A 142 8.99 -10.02 9.72
CA PRO A 142 9.24 -11.42 10.08
C PRO A 142 10.62 -11.58 10.73
N LYS A 143 10.71 -12.31 11.84
CA LYS A 143 11.97 -12.41 12.62
C LYS A 143 13.09 -13.17 11.89
N CYS A 144 12.72 -14.08 11.01
CA CYS A 144 13.65 -15.03 10.38
C CYS A 144 14.24 -14.55 9.04
N ILE A 145 13.77 -13.43 8.46
CA ILE A 145 14.29 -12.96 7.17
C ILE A 145 15.71 -12.38 7.31
N PRO A 146 16.54 -12.39 6.25
CA PRO A 146 17.88 -11.82 6.30
C PRO A 146 17.89 -10.32 6.58
N SER A 147 18.89 -9.84 7.34
CA SER A 147 19.15 -8.41 7.50
C SER A 147 19.46 -7.71 6.17
N GLY A 148 19.19 -6.42 6.07
CA GLY A 148 19.48 -5.54 4.94
C GLY A 148 18.27 -4.69 4.52
N GLU A 149 18.41 -3.97 3.41
CA GLU A 149 17.35 -3.07 2.94
C GLU A 149 16.27 -3.79 2.14
N TYR A 150 15.02 -3.36 2.33
CA TYR A 150 13.82 -3.89 1.68
C TYR A 150 12.90 -2.75 1.25
N LEU A 151 12.16 -3.01 0.17
CA LEU A 151 10.87 -2.35 -0.03
C LEU A 151 9.80 -3.13 0.71
N LEU A 152 9.06 -2.44 1.58
CA LEU A 152 7.89 -2.96 2.28
C LEU A 152 6.65 -2.35 1.63
N ARG A 153 5.91 -3.16 0.89
CA ARG A 153 4.78 -2.75 0.06
C ARG A 153 3.47 -3.10 0.74
N ILE A 154 2.58 -2.11 0.87
CA ILE A 154 1.18 -2.32 1.24
C ILE A 154 0.29 -2.09 0.02
N GLN A 155 -0.74 -2.93 -0.14
CA GLN A 155 -1.78 -2.74 -1.14
C GLN A 155 -3.16 -2.93 -0.53
N GLN A 156 -4.13 -2.13 -0.94
CA GLN A 156 -5.55 -2.46 -0.85
C GLN A 156 -6.09 -2.68 -2.26
N ILE A 157 -6.86 -3.76 -2.47
CA ILE A 157 -7.46 -4.05 -3.78
C ILE A 157 -8.97 -3.78 -3.68
N GLY A 158 -9.43 -2.66 -4.22
CA GLY A 158 -10.84 -2.33 -4.36
C GLY A 158 -11.53 -3.22 -5.39
N ILE A 159 -12.53 -3.99 -4.94
CA ILE A 159 -13.36 -4.91 -5.75
C ILE A 159 -14.86 -4.66 -5.51
N HIS A 160 -15.21 -3.44 -5.12
CA HIS A 160 -16.58 -3.03 -4.83
C HIS A 160 -17.51 -3.01 -6.07
N ASN A 161 -16.94 -3.06 -7.28
CA ASN A 161 -17.68 -3.12 -8.54
C ASN A 161 -17.43 -4.46 -9.26
N PRO A 162 -18.21 -5.52 -8.97
CA PRO A 162 -18.07 -6.81 -9.64
C PRO A 162 -18.14 -6.67 -11.17
N GLY A 163 -17.18 -7.27 -11.87
CA GLY A 163 -17.07 -7.20 -13.34
C GLY A 163 -16.32 -5.98 -13.88
N ALA A 164 -16.00 -4.99 -13.05
CA ALA A 164 -15.09 -3.90 -13.41
C ALA A 164 -13.63 -4.27 -13.10
N ALA A 165 -12.69 -3.48 -13.64
CA ALA A 165 -11.27 -3.64 -13.32
C ALA A 165 -11.03 -3.38 -11.81
N PRO A 166 -10.28 -4.26 -11.10
CA PRO A 166 -9.93 -4.04 -9.71
C PRO A 166 -9.03 -2.81 -9.54
N GLN A 167 -9.15 -2.15 -8.40
CA GLN A 167 -8.46 -0.89 -8.10
C GLN A 167 -7.36 -1.12 -7.06
N PHE A 168 -6.08 -0.98 -7.43
CA PHE A 168 -4.97 -1.17 -6.51
C PHE A 168 -4.51 0.16 -5.91
N TYR A 169 -4.69 0.32 -4.60
CA TYR A 169 -4.15 1.44 -3.82
C TYR A 169 -2.86 0.98 -3.16
N ILE A 170 -1.73 1.50 -3.62
CA ILE A 170 -0.41 0.95 -3.32
C ILE A 170 0.48 2.03 -2.72
N SER A 171 1.32 1.64 -1.76
CA SER A 171 2.46 2.44 -1.32
C SER A 171 3.62 1.53 -0.87
N CYS A 172 4.85 2.03 -0.97
CA CYS A 172 6.04 1.32 -0.53
C CYS A 172 6.80 2.13 0.52
N ALA A 173 7.07 1.51 1.66
CA ALA A 173 8.05 2.02 2.61
C ALA A 173 9.46 1.48 2.30
N GLN A 174 10.48 2.24 2.67
CA GLN A 174 11.87 1.80 2.66
C GLN A 174 12.30 1.46 4.08
N ILE A 175 12.76 0.24 4.30
CA ILE A 175 13.22 -0.21 5.61
C ILE A 175 14.58 -0.90 5.51
N ASN A 176 15.42 -0.71 6.52
CA ASN A 176 16.63 -1.46 6.75
C ASN A 176 16.39 -2.40 7.93
N VAL A 177 16.28 -3.70 7.65
CA VAL A 177 16.05 -4.75 8.65
C VAL A 177 17.38 -5.13 9.29
N VAL A 178 17.47 -5.04 10.61
CA VAL A 178 18.63 -5.47 11.40
C VAL A 178 18.27 -6.62 12.34
N GLY A 179 19.25 -7.44 12.71
CA GLY A 179 19.03 -8.58 13.62
C GLY A 179 18.15 -9.69 13.03
N GLY A 180 18.12 -9.84 11.70
CA GLY A 180 17.39 -10.89 11.01
C GLY A 180 18.03 -12.28 11.07
N GLY A 181 17.36 -13.26 10.48
CA GLY A 181 17.80 -14.65 10.37
C GLY A 181 18.40 -15.00 9.01
N ASN A 182 18.27 -16.27 8.61
CA ASN A 182 18.80 -16.82 7.36
C ASN A 182 17.73 -17.56 6.54
N ALA A 183 16.44 -17.33 6.84
CA ALA A 183 15.37 -17.93 6.06
C ALA A 183 15.42 -17.47 4.60
N SER A 184 14.93 -18.32 3.70
CA SER A 184 14.69 -17.98 2.29
C SER A 184 13.19 -17.76 2.09
N PRO A 185 12.69 -16.51 2.07
CA PRO A 185 11.27 -16.26 1.99
C PRO A 185 10.66 -16.78 0.69
N GLY A 186 9.44 -17.30 0.78
CA GLY A 186 8.70 -17.78 -0.38
C GLY A 186 7.26 -18.17 -0.02
N PRO A 187 6.39 -18.39 -1.03
CA PRO A 187 6.67 -18.34 -2.46
C PRO A 187 7.03 -16.93 -2.98
N LEU A 188 7.90 -16.87 -3.99
CA LEU A 188 8.34 -15.63 -4.63
C LEU A 188 7.55 -15.33 -5.91
N VAL A 189 7.28 -14.05 -6.17
CA VAL A 189 6.59 -13.56 -7.37
C VAL A 189 7.20 -12.26 -7.89
N SER A 190 7.03 -11.99 -9.18
CA SER A 190 7.28 -10.67 -9.77
C SER A 190 6.03 -9.80 -9.71
N ILE A 191 6.19 -8.50 -9.50
CA ILE A 191 5.13 -7.50 -9.63
C ILE A 191 5.61 -6.47 -10.67
N PRO A 192 4.92 -6.25 -11.81
CA PRO A 192 3.70 -6.94 -12.27
C PRO A 192 3.95 -8.43 -12.62
N GLY A 193 2.86 -9.21 -12.72
CA GLY A 193 2.87 -10.65 -13.02
C GLY A 193 2.27 -11.54 -11.93
N ALA A 194 2.29 -11.09 -10.66
CA ALA A 194 1.70 -11.80 -9.52
C ALA A 194 0.17 -11.87 -9.55
N PHE A 195 -0.48 -10.97 -10.30
CA PHE A 195 -1.93 -10.82 -10.37
C PHE A 195 -2.39 -11.00 -11.81
N LYS A 196 -3.41 -11.83 -12.01
CA LYS A 196 -3.99 -12.11 -13.33
C LYS A 196 -5.43 -11.66 -13.33
N ALA A 197 -5.90 -11.14 -14.47
CA ALA A 197 -7.29 -10.72 -14.62
C ALA A 197 -8.31 -11.85 -14.31
N SER A 198 -7.89 -13.11 -14.40
CA SER A 198 -8.69 -14.29 -14.08
C SER A 198 -8.55 -14.82 -12.64
N ASP A 199 -7.74 -14.17 -11.78
CA ASP A 199 -7.61 -14.60 -10.39
C ASP A 199 -8.98 -14.53 -9.71
N PRO A 200 -9.41 -15.59 -8.98
CA PRO A 200 -10.77 -15.68 -8.45
C PRO A 200 -11.10 -14.52 -7.49
N GLY A 201 -10.11 -14.02 -6.75
CA GLY A 201 -10.27 -12.86 -5.87
C GLY A 201 -10.37 -11.51 -6.58
N LEU A 202 -10.00 -11.43 -7.87
CA LEU A 202 -10.13 -10.20 -8.67
C LEU A 202 -11.44 -10.16 -9.45
N VAL A 203 -12.03 -11.31 -9.79
CA VAL A 203 -13.32 -11.41 -10.49
C VAL A 203 -14.49 -11.72 -9.57
N ALA A 204 -14.25 -11.86 -8.26
CA ALA A 204 -15.28 -12.22 -7.29
C ALA A 204 -16.42 -11.19 -7.24
N ASN A 205 -17.66 -11.69 -7.24
CA ASN A 205 -18.78 -10.93 -6.71
C ASN A 205 -18.84 -11.14 -5.19
N VAL A 206 -18.41 -10.13 -4.43
CA VAL A 206 -18.26 -10.19 -2.97
C VAL A 206 -19.56 -9.93 -2.21
N TYR A 207 -20.64 -9.58 -2.90
CA TYR A 207 -21.95 -9.34 -2.31
C TYR A 207 -22.76 -10.64 -2.18
N ASN A 208 -23.89 -10.58 -1.47
CA ASN A 208 -24.83 -11.70 -1.30
C ASN A 208 -24.14 -13.01 -0.82
N GLY A 209 -23.17 -12.89 0.08
CA GLY A 209 -22.45 -14.03 0.67
C GLY A 209 -21.16 -14.44 -0.07
N GLY A 210 -20.84 -13.83 -1.22
CA GLY A 210 -19.63 -14.18 -1.98
C GLY A 210 -18.30 -13.87 -1.27
N ALA A 211 -18.30 -12.99 -0.26
CA ALA A 211 -17.14 -12.75 0.59
C ALA A 211 -16.71 -13.98 1.43
N ASN A 212 -17.63 -14.90 1.73
CA ASN A 212 -17.34 -16.05 2.61
C ASN A 212 -16.35 -17.06 2.02
N SER A 213 -16.26 -17.12 0.69
CA SER A 213 -15.34 -18.00 -0.04
C SER A 213 -14.23 -17.20 -0.75
N TYR A 214 -14.00 -15.96 -0.33
CA TYR A 214 -13.05 -15.07 -0.98
C TYR A 214 -11.61 -15.57 -0.81
N VAL A 215 -10.87 -15.60 -1.91
CA VAL A 215 -9.43 -15.93 -1.93
C VAL A 215 -8.65 -14.66 -2.20
N VAL A 216 -7.79 -14.26 -1.26
CA VAL A 216 -6.92 -13.09 -1.45
C VAL A 216 -5.91 -13.36 -2.58
N PRO A 217 -5.84 -12.51 -3.63
CA PRO A 217 -4.92 -12.70 -4.75
C PRO A 217 -3.42 -12.68 -4.36
N GLY A 218 -2.58 -13.24 -5.23
CA GLY A 218 -1.13 -13.33 -5.06
C GLY A 218 -0.65 -14.62 -4.36
N PRO A 219 0.64 -14.71 -4.01
CA PRO A 219 1.20 -15.90 -3.38
C PRO A 219 0.65 -16.13 -1.97
N LYS A 220 0.92 -17.32 -1.42
CA LYS A 220 0.67 -17.60 0.01
C LYS A 220 1.53 -16.69 0.89
N VAL A 221 1.03 -16.40 2.10
CA VAL A 221 1.79 -15.67 3.12
C VAL A 221 2.99 -16.51 3.56
N PHE A 222 4.18 -15.93 3.49
CA PHE A 222 5.39 -16.46 4.09
C PHE A 222 5.29 -16.37 5.61
N SER A 223 5.73 -17.43 6.29
CA SER A 223 5.82 -17.47 7.74
C SER A 223 7.20 -17.99 8.15
N CYS A 224 7.71 -17.42 9.24
CA CYS A 224 8.63 -18.13 10.11
C CYS A 224 7.82 -19.21 10.86
#